data_AF-A0A2M8FVR9-F1
#
_entry.id   AF-A0A2M8FVR9-F1
#
_cell.length_a   1.000
_cell.length_b   1.000
_cell.length_c   1.000
_cell.angle_alpha   90.00
_cell.angle_beta   90.00
_cell.angle_gamma   90.00
#
_symmetry.space_group_name_H-M   'P 1'
#
loop_
_entity.id
_entity.type
_entity.pdbx_description
1 polymer ?
#
loop_
_entity_poly.entity_id
_entity_poly.type
_entity_poly.pdbx_seq_one_letter_code
_entity_poly.pdbx_strand_id
1 'polypeptide(L)'
;MNMSSQKGFTLIELVLVIAILGILSISALPRFMSLATDAENASKDGVLGAVRSAVVMSRAESMINDGGDGVFPATLDAEAAGECANCFSSILSSGISDPSWQKIDNQTYSFDDGTGAVNYEYDSATGTFVEAAAAP
;
A
#
# COMPACT_ATOMS: atom_id res chain seq x y z
N MET A 1 -60.45 -8.46 -14.73
CA MET A 1 -59.27 -8.73 -13.88
C MET A 1 -58.28 -9.50 -14.74
N ASN A 2 -57.24 -8.83 -15.23
CA ASN A 2 -56.28 -9.44 -16.15
C ASN A 2 -55.26 -10.23 -15.33
N MET A 3 -55.33 -11.57 -15.35
CA MET A 3 -54.36 -12.43 -14.67
C MET A 3 -53.09 -12.50 -15.52
N SER A 4 -52.06 -11.75 -15.14
CA SER A 4 -50.72 -11.89 -15.70
C SER A 4 -50.17 -13.27 -15.38
N SER A 5 -49.91 -14.08 -16.42
CA SER A 5 -49.30 -15.40 -16.28
C SER A 5 -47.85 -15.25 -15.82
N GLN A 6 -47.58 -15.55 -14.56
CA GLN A 6 -46.23 -15.57 -14.01
C GLN A 6 -45.50 -16.81 -14.56
N LYS A 7 -44.66 -16.64 -15.58
CA LYS A 7 -43.75 -17.69 -16.05
C LYS A 7 -42.66 -17.89 -14.99
N GLY A 8 -42.71 -19.02 -14.27
CA GLY A 8 -41.63 -19.43 -13.38
C GLY A 8 -40.36 -19.76 -14.15
N PHE A 9 -39.21 -19.55 -13.53
CA PHE A 9 -37.90 -19.90 -14.09
C PHE A 9 -37.75 -21.42 -14.18
N THR A 10 -37.18 -21.94 -15.26
CA THR A 10 -37.01 -23.39 -15.41
C THR A 10 -35.73 -23.87 -14.69
N LEU A 11 -35.73 -25.10 -14.16
CA LEU A 11 -34.54 -25.66 -13.50
C LEU A 11 -33.34 -25.70 -14.44
N ILE A 12 -33.56 -25.96 -15.73
CA ILE A 12 -32.50 -25.99 -16.74
C ILE A 12 -31.86 -24.60 -16.95
N GLU A 13 -32.65 -23.53 -16.82
CA GLU A 13 -32.19 -22.15 -16.98
C GLU A 13 -31.28 -21.74 -15.82
N LEU A 14 -31.60 -22.19 -14.60
CA LEU A 14 -30.73 -21.99 -13.44
C LEU A 14 -29.41 -22.73 -13.59
N VAL A 15 -29.46 -23.99 -14.02
CA VAL A 15 -28.27 -24.82 -14.23
C VAL A 15 -27.39 -24.26 -15.35
N LEU A 16 -27.99 -23.80 -16.46
CA LEU A 16 -27.25 -23.20 -17.56
C LEU A 16 -26.55 -21.90 -17.13
N VAL A 17 -27.21 -21.05 -16.35
CA VAL A 17 -26.64 -19.77 -15.88
C VAL A 17 -25.41 -20.02 -15.00
N ILE A 18 -25.49 -20.89 -14.01
CA ILE A 18 -24.34 -21.19 -13.14
C ILE A 18 -23.20 -21.88 -13.91
N ALA A 19 -23.52 -22.69 -14.93
CA ALA A 19 -22.51 -23.31 -15.80
C ALA A 19 -21.76 -22.25 -16.63
N ILE A 20 -22.47 -21.28 -17.22
CA ILE A 20 -21.86 -20.18 -17.96
C ILE A 20 -21.02 -19.30 -17.03
N LEU A 21 -21.54 -18.94 -15.86
CA LEU A 21 -20.81 -18.16 -14.86
C LEU A 21 -19.54 -18.89 -14.40
N GLY A 22 -19.57 -20.22 -14.26
CA GLY A 22 -18.40 -21.02 -13.93
C GLY A 22 -17.28 -20.89 -14.97
N ILE A 23 -17.60 -21.01 -16.26
CA ILE A 23 -16.62 -20.89 -17.36
C ILE A 23 -16.04 -19.47 -17.42
N LEU A 24 -16.91 -18.45 -17.34
CA LEU A 24 -16.48 -17.05 -17.38
C LEU A 24 -15.55 -16.72 -16.20
N SER A 25 -15.88 -17.21 -15.00
CA SER A 25 -15.09 -16.94 -13.79
C SER A 25 -13.66 -17.48 -13.88
N ILE A 26 -13.49 -18.69 -14.43
CA ILE A 26 -12.16 -19.31 -14.59
C ILE A 26 -11.27 -18.46 -15.50
N SER A 27 -11.83 -17.90 -16.57
CA SER A 27 -11.06 -17.05 -17.50
C SER A 27 -10.70 -15.67 -16.95
N ALA A 28 -11.49 -15.14 -16.01
CA ALA A 28 -11.30 -13.80 -15.45
C ALA A 28 -10.31 -13.77 -14.27
N LEU A 29 -10.24 -14.86 -13.50
CA LEU A 29 -9.48 -14.92 -12.24
C LEU A 29 -7.98 -14.62 -12.41
N PRO A 30 -7.23 -15.17 -13.39
CA PRO A 30 -5.81 -14.88 -13.52
C PRO A 30 -5.51 -13.40 -13.77
N ARG A 31 -6.36 -12.74 -14.58
CA ARG A 31 -6.20 -11.32 -14.90
C ARG A 31 -6.59 -10.42 -13.72
N PHE A 32 -7.57 -10.83 -12.94
CA PHE A 32 -7.94 -10.12 -11.72
C PHE A 32 -6.79 -10.15 -10.70
N MET A 33 -6.16 -11.30 -10.52
CA MET A 33 -5.01 -11.43 -9.63
C MET A 33 -3.83 -10.55 -10.07
N SER A 34 -3.46 -10.55 -11.36
CA SER A 34 -2.39 -9.67 -11.84
C SER A 34 -2.70 -8.18 -11.61
N LEU A 35 -3.94 -7.76 -11.86
CA LEU A 35 -4.34 -6.37 -11.66
C LEU A 35 -4.31 -5.96 -10.18
N ALA A 36 -4.64 -6.88 -9.27
CA ALA A 36 -4.54 -6.62 -7.84
C ALA A 36 -3.07 -6.39 -7.42
N THR A 37 -2.16 -7.26 -7.86
CA THR A 37 -0.72 -7.12 -7.58
C THR A 37 -0.13 -5.84 -8.19
N ASP A 38 -0.53 -5.48 -9.41
CA ASP A 38 -0.07 -4.24 -10.05
C ASP A 38 -0.58 -3.00 -9.28
N ALA A 39 -1.83 -3.04 -8.81
CA ALA A 39 -2.41 -1.94 -8.03
C ALA A 39 -1.73 -1.77 -6.67
N GLU A 40 -1.39 -2.87 -5.99
CA GLU A 40 -0.68 -2.85 -4.72
C GLU A 40 0.75 -2.30 -4.88
N ASN A 41 1.47 -2.74 -5.92
CA ASN A 41 2.79 -2.20 -6.24
C ASN A 41 2.74 -0.71 -6.59
N ALA A 42 1.73 -0.25 -7.32
CA ALA A 42 1.53 1.17 -7.59
C ALA A 42 1.22 1.97 -6.32
N SER A 43 0.46 1.39 -5.38
CA SER A 43 0.18 2.01 -4.06
C SER A 43 1.48 2.16 -3.26
N LYS A 44 2.28 1.09 -3.16
CA LYS A 44 3.61 1.08 -2.53
C LYS A 44 4.51 2.17 -3.09
N ASP A 45 4.65 2.23 -4.42
CA ASP A 45 5.49 3.24 -5.09
C ASP A 45 4.98 4.67 -4.85
N GLY A 46 3.65 4.84 -4.78
CA GLY A 46 3.02 6.10 -4.40
C GLY A 46 3.38 6.54 -2.97
N VAL A 47 3.31 5.61 -2.01
CA VAL A 47 3.72 5.86 -0.62
C VAL A 47 5.21 6.19 -0.53
N LEU A 48 6.08 5.41 -1.18
CA LEU A 48 7.52 5.67 -1.22
C LEU A 48 7.84 7.07 -1.79
N GLY A 49 7.18 7.45 -2.88
CA GLY A 49 7.33 8.77 -3.49
C GLY A 49 6.87 9.90 -2.57
N ALA A 50 5.73 9.72 -1.89
CA ALA A 50 5.21 10.67 -0.92
C ALA A 50 6.16 10.84 0.27
N VAL A 51 6.66 9.73 0.84
CA VAL A 51 7.61 9.74 1.95
C VAL A 51 8.89 10.48 1.58
N ARG A 52 9.52 10.12 0.45
CA ARG A 52 10.75 10.79 -0.03
C ARG A 52 10.55 12.30 -0.22
N SER A 53 9.41 12.70 -0.80
CA SER A 53 9.08 14.10 -1.01
C SER A 53 8.86 14.83 0.32
N ALA A 54 8.19 14.19 1.27
CA ALA A 54 7.90 14.73 2.58
C ALA A 54 9.17 14.88 3.46
N VAL A 55 10.14 13.98 3.34
CA VAL A 55 11.45 14.12 4.00
C VAL A 55 12.17 15.38 3.53
N VAL A 56 12.19 15.63 2.21
CA VAL A 56 12.79 16.86 1.65
C VAL A 56 12.02 18.11 2.09
N MET A 57 10.69 18.03 2.14
CA MET A 57 9.86 19.13 2.64
C MET A 57 10.13 19.44 4.11
N SER A 58 10.21 18.41 4.96
CA SER A 58 10.51 18.54 6.39
C SER A 58 11.87 19.21 6.61
N ARG A 59 12.89 18.87 5.80
CA ARG A 59 14.17 19.59 5.82
C ARG A 59 14.02 21.06 5.44
N ALA A 60 13.22 21.37 4.42
CA ALA A 60 12.96 22.75 4.02
C ALA A 60 12.25 23.55 5.12
N GLU A 61 11.31 22.94 5.83
CA GLU A 61 10.68 23.54 7.01
C GLU A 61 11.69 23.82 8.13
N SER A 62 12.63 22.90 8.39
CA SER A 62 13.71 23.14 9.36
C SER A 62 14.62 24.30 8.96
N MET A 63 14.97 24.43 7.67
CA MET A 63 15.74 25.60 7.18
C MET A 63 15.04 26.93 7.47
N ILE A 64 13.70 26.94 7.37
CA ILE A 64 12.90 28.14 7.60
C ILE A 64 12.78 28.45 9.09
N ASN A 65 12.57 27.43 9.92
CA ASN A 65 12.29 27.60 11.35
C ASN A 65 13.56 27.80 12.18
N ASP A 66 14.61 27.03 11.90
CA ASP A 66 15.82 26.97 12.71
C ASP A 66 17.00 27.74 12.08
N GLY A 67 16.91 28.01 10.76
CA GLY A 67 18.01 28.56 9.98
C GLY A 67 19.14 27.56 9.70
N GLY A 68 20.05 27.89 8.78
CA GLY A 68 21.18 27.04 8.40
C GLY A 68 20.87 26.02 7.30
N ASP A 69 21.61 24.90 7.26
CA ASP A 69 21.58 23.93 6.15
C ASP A 69 20.37 22.97 6.16
N GLY A 70 19.51 23.09 7.17
CA GLY A 70 18.32 22.25 7.39
C GLY A 70 18.68 20.85 7.87
N VAL A 71 17.87 20.33 8.79
CA VAL A 71 18.06 18.99 9.35
C VAL A 71 16.96 18.07 8.85
N PHE A 72 17.32 16.85 8.44
CA PHE A 72 16.33 15.83 8.11
C PHE A 72 15.71 15.25 9.39
N PRO A 73 14.47 14.78 9.34
CA PRO A 73 13.82 14.22 10.52
C PRO A 73 14.60 12.99 11.03
N ALA A 74 14.77 12.87 12.34
CA ALA A 74 15.50 11.73 12.93
C ALA A 74 14.74 10.40 12.76
N THR A 75 13.41 10.46 12.70
CA THR A 75 12.51 9.33 12.46
C THR A 75 11.37 9.76 11.55
N LEU A 76 10.79 8.82 10.80
CA LEU A 76 9.66 9.11 9.91
C LEU A 76 8.30 9.04 10.61
N ASP A 77 8.24 8.43 11.79
CA ASP A 77 7.09 8.40 12.69
C ASP A 77 7.51 8.19 14.15
N ALA A 78 6.51 8.17 15.03
CA ALA A 78 6.63 7.85 16.45
C ALA A 78 6.06 6.47 16.82
N GLU A 79 5.80 5.61 15.84
CA GLU A 79 5.21 4.28 16.06
C GLU A 79 6.24 3.33 16.71
N ALA A 80 5.74 2.33 17.44
CA ALA A 80 6.58 1.24 17.92
C ALA A 80 6.95 0.29 16.78
N ALA A 81 7.99 -0.51 16.97
CA ALA A 81 8.29 -1.61 16.04
C ALA A 81 7.14 -2.63 16.03
N GLY A 82 6.77 -3.11 14.84
CA GLY A 82 5.63 -3.99 14.58
C GLY A 82 4.65 -3.37 13.57
N GLU A 83 3.39 -3.76 13.68
CA GLU A 83 2.29 -3.15 12.93
C GLU A 83 2.20 -1.66 13.31
N CYS A 84 2.36 -0.79 12.33
CA CYS A 84 2.20 0.64 12.52
C CYS A 84 0.74 1.03 12.24
N ALA A 85 0.10 1.71 13.18
CA ALA A 85 -1.26 2.20 12.97
C ALA A 85 -1.27 3.42 12.04
N ASN A 86 -0.22 4.24 12.12
CA ASN A 86 -0.01 5.44 11.31
C ASN A 86 1.47 5.59 10.91
N CYS A 87 1.94 4.70 10.04
CA CYS A 87 3.30 4.78 9.49
C CYS A 87 3.56 6.15 8.87
N PHE A 88 4.80 6.65 8.97
CA PHE A 88 5.24 7.91 8.37
C PHE A 88 4.51 9.18 8.86
N SER A 89 3.81 9.11 10.00
CA SER A 89 2.99 10.20 10.54
C SER A 89 3.75 11.45 10.98
N SER A 90 5.08 11.39 11.13
CA SER A 90 5.87 12.60 11.45
C SER A 90 6.18 13.46 10.23
N ILE A 91 6.04 12.91 9.03
CA ILE A 91 6.34 13.61 7.77
C ILE A 91 5.11 13.74 6.86
N LEU A 92 4.12 12.87 6.99
CA LEU A 92 2.85 12.92 6.26
C LEU A 92 1.74 13.45 7.16
N SER A 93 0.90 14.34 6.63
CA SER A 93 -0.19 14.98 7.40
C SER A 93 -1.24 14.02 7.96
N SER A 94 -1.32 12.79 7.42
CA SER A 94 -2.30 11.78 7.87
C SER A 94 -1.69 10.39 8.04
N GLY A 95 -0.36 10.25 8.01
CA GLY A 95 0.31 8.95 7.99
C GLY A 95 -0.25 8.00 6.94
N ILE A 96 0.11 6.73 7.04
CA ILE A 96 -0.46 5.64 6.25
C ILE A 96 -0.95 4.55 7.22
N SER A 97 -2.20 4.14 7.06
CA SER A 97 -2.85 3.07 7.81
C SER A 97 -3.09 1.86 6.90
N ASP A 98 -2.00 1.27 6.41
CA ASP A 98 -1.99 0.13 5.49
C ASP A 98 -1.29 -1.04 6.20
N PRO A 99 -1.95 -2.20 6.41
CA PRO A 99 -1.36 -3.34 7.11
C PRO A 99 -0.19 -3.98 6.37
N SER A 100 -0.02 -3.70 5.07
CA SER A 100 1.15 -4.16 4.31
C SER A 100 2.43 -3.45 4.75
N TRP A 101 2.34 -2.30 5.44
CA TRP A 101 3.48 -1.59 6.02
C TRP A 101 3.70 -1.96 7.49
N GLN A 102 4.95 -2.21 7.84
CA GLN A 102 5.37 -2.45 9.22
C GLN A 102 6.65 -1.69 9.52
N LYS A 103 6.81 -1.28 10.78
CA LYS A 103 8.05 -0.68 11.26
C LYS A 103 8.92 -1.76 11.88
N ILE A 104 10.14 -1.94 11.38
CA ILE A 104 11.09 -2.88 11.97
C ILE A 104 11.88 -2.19 13.08
N ASP A 105 12.38 -0.99 12.79
CA ASP A 105 13.05 -0.11 13.73
C ASP A 105 12.92 1.36 13.28
N ASN A 106 13.64 2.30 13.91
CA ASN A 106 13.54 3.73 13.58
C ASN A 106 14.03 4.09 12.17
N GLN A 107 14.87 3.24 11.57
CA GLN A 107 15.46 3.42 10.26
C GLN A 107 14.90 2.41 9.25
N THR A 108 14.33 1.29 9.69
CA THR A 108 13.90 0.22 8.79
C THR A 108 12.38 0.05 8.80
N TYR A 109 11.77 0.08 7.61
CA TYR A 109 10.36 -0.22 7.36
C TYR A 109 10.26 -1.41 6.42
N SER A 110 9.22 -2.23 6.58
CA SER A 110 8.96 -3.38 5.72
C SER A 110 7.64 -3.20 5.02
N PHE A 111 7.59 -3.62 3.75
CA PHE A 111 6.36 -3.72 2.97
C PHE A 111 6.19 -5.15 2.46
N ASP A 112 5.04 -5.77 2.69
CA ASP A 112 4.72 -7.13 2.22
C ASP A 112 3.45 -7.11 1.35
N ASP A 113 3.57 -7.48 0.08
CA ASP A 113 2.45 -7.60 -0.88
C ASP A 113 1.84 -9.03 -0.93
N GLY A 114 2.18 -9.86 0.06
CA GLY A 114 1.80 -11.28 0.10
C GLY A 114 2.68 -12.17 -0.78
N THR A 115 3.64 -11.61 -1.54
CA THR A 115 4.67 -12.37 -2.27
C THR A 115 6.02 -12.38 -1.54
N GLY A 116 6.17 -11.52 -0.53
CA GLY A 116 7.33 -11.46 0.36
C GLY A 116 7.63 -10.03 0.83
N ALA A 117 8.08 -9.93 2.08
CA ALA A 117 8.49 -8.67 2.68
C ALA A 117 9.75 -8.08 2.02
N VAL A 118 9.70 -6.79 1.69
CA VAL A 118 10.81 -5.97 1.21
C VAL A 118 11.09 -4.86 2.22
N ASN A 119 12.35 -4.75 2.64
CA ASN A 119 12.77 -3.75 3.61
C ASN A 119 13.20 -2.46 2.92
N TYR A 120 12.92 -1.33 3.55
CA TYR A 120 13.33 0.02 3.17
C TYR A 120 14.05 0.68 4.33
N GLU A 121 15.24 1.21 4.05
CA GLU A 121 16.10 1.88 5.00
C GLU A 121 16.02 3.40 4.82
N TYR A 122 15.83 4.08 5.95
CA TYR A 122 15.86 5.52 6.10
C TYR A 122 17.18 5.94 6.76
N ASP A 123 17.94 6.79 6.07
CA ASP A 123 19.14 7.43 6.60
C ASP A 123 18.82 8.88 6.94
N SER A 124 18.79 9.19 8.24
CA SER A 124 18.54 10.55 8.74
C SER A 124 19.69 11.54 8.50
N ALA A 125 20.90 11.09 8.17
CA ALA A 125 22.00 11.97 7.81
C ALA A 125 21.87 12.49 6.37
N THR A 126 21.38 11.63 5.46
CA THR A 126 21.27 11.96 4.03
C THR A 126 19.84 12.22 3.57
N GLY A 127 18.84 11.88 4.39
CA GLY A 127 17.42 11.97 4.06
C GLY A 127 16.97 10.93 3.04
N THR A 128 17.76 9.89 2.77
CA THR A 128 17.41 8.87 1.78
C THR A 128 16.50 7.82 2.38
N PHE A 129 15.46 7.43 1.64
CA PHE A 129 14.60 6.29 1.96
C PHE A 129 14.61 5.33 0.77
N VAL A 130 15.35 4.23 0.87
CA VAL A 130 15.65 3.33 -0.25
C VAL A 130 15.42 1.88 0.14
N GLU A 131 15.20 1.03 -0.84
CA GLU A 131 15.13 -0.42 -0.61
C GLU A 131 16.47 -0.90 -0.02
N ALA A 132 16.40 -1.69 1.04
CA ALA A 132 17.56 -2.29 1.68
C ALA A 132 18.24 -3.21 0.66
N ALA A 133 19.57 -3.13 0.57
CA ALA A 133 20.30 -4.04 -0.28
C ALA A 133 20.06 -5.49 0.21
N ALA A 134 19.73 -6.40 -0.72
CA ALA A 134 19.66 -7.81 -0.39
C ALA A 134 20.99 -8.24 0.27
N ALA A 135 20.91 -8.83 1.47
CA ALA A 135 22.10 -9.36 2.12
C ALA A 135 22.80 -10.35 1.16
N PRO A 136 24.14 -10.28 1.02
CA PRO A 136 24.89 -11.17 0.13
C PRO A 136 24.79 -12.64 0.54
#